data_AF-A0A9E4ZHC2-F1
#
_entry.id   AF-A0A9E4ZHC2-F1
#
_cell.length_a   1.000
_cell.length_b   1.000
_cell.length_c   1.000
_cell.angle_alpha   90.00
_cell.angle_beta   90.00
_cell.angle_gamma   90.00
#
_symmetry.space_group_name_H-M   'P 1'
#
loop_
_entity.id
_entity.type
_entity.pdbx_description
1 polymer ?
#
loop_
_entity_poly.entity_id
_entity_poly.type
_entity_poly.pdbx_seq_one_letter_code
_entity_poly.pdbx_strand_id
1 'polypeptide(L)'
;MDTDSIFVPPEHAQEIIDYFQPLNPYNLDIDLLKPEKEDMWSYGISSKRYALYTYENEEIKFMEGERSFKLHGLGHLTNPFPKAVDDWQAEIWEDILKLHYGIIKPTDIEEKYSSLFAVSRLTVSTSNVLKRFKKINEGQPWSRQIKPFNFCNVGFQVIEDDGKPIKPLAPFSNDPPKIAYEPFIDYNTGEIKQGVEYFKSLNRTILQYADHPEYKYEGNIGQMKRRHIHADSVVLIGKEANNIDDQPLDIYQAQVFINKQEIMDKIMQLDVEMGRTVGIAYRGTLKRIQDKIKQTGDINLNARFMRELADKLM
;
A
#
# COMPACT_ATOMS: atom_id res chain seq x y z
N MET A 1 -8.26 -4.66 -16.11
CA MET A 1 -9.60 -5.01 -15.62
C MET A 1 -9.62 -4.78 -14.12
N ASP A 2 -10.28 -3.72 -13.67
CA ASP A 2 -10.66 -3.55 -12.27
C ASP A 2 -12.17 -3.79 -12.21
N THR A 3 -12.59 -4.76 -11.39
CA THR A 3 -13.94 -5.29 -11.10
C THR A 3 -15.14 -5.03 -12.03
N ASP A 4 -15.34 -3.80 -12.51
CA ASP A 4 -16.47 -3.27 -13.28
C ASP A 4 -16.07 -2.74 -14.67
N SER A 5 -14.78 -2.79 -15.04
CA SER A 5 -14.26 -2.19 -16.28
C SER A 5 -13.45 -3.17 -17.12
N ILE A 6 -13.72 -3.20 -18.43
CA ILE A 6 -12.98 -3.98 -19.43
C ILE A 6 -12.26 -3.04 -20.40
N PHE A 7 -11.07 -3.43 -20.83
CA PHE A 7 -10.28 -2.69 -21.83
C PHE A 7 -10.27 -3.54 -23.08
N VAL A 8 -10.74 -2.97 -24.18
CA VAL A 8 -10.93 -3.68 -25.44
C VAL A 8 -10.34 -2.85 -26.58
N PRO A 9 -9.81 -3.48 -27.64
CA PRO A 9 -9.47 -2.75 -28.85
C PRO A 9 -10.72 -2.01 -29.38
N PRO A 10 -10.61 -0.74 -29.80
CA PRO A 10 -11.76 0.06 -30.21
C PRO A 10 -12.60 -0.59 -31.31
N GLU A 11 -11.95 -1.28 -32.25
CA GLU A 11 -12.60 -1.98 -33.36
C GLU A 11 -13.52 -3.13 -32.92
N HIS A 12 -13.34 -3.65 -31.71
CA HIS A 12 -14.16 -4.73 -31.14
C HIS A 12 -15.14 -4.22 -30.07
N ALA A 13 -15.12 -2.93 -29.74
CA ALA A 13 -15.91 -2.40 -28.63
C ALA A 13 -17.42 -2.63 -28.84
N GLN A 14 -17.95 -2.25 -30.00
CA GLN A 14 -19.38 -2.42 -30.30
C GLN A 14 -19.79 -3.90 -30.37
N GLU A 15 -18.97 -4.75 -31.00
CA GLU A 15 -19.22 -6.19 -31.09
C GLU A 15 -19.35 -6.83 -29.69
N ILE A 16 -18.49 -6.43 -28.75
CA ILE A 16 -18.52 -6.91 -27.37
C ILE A 16 -19.76 -6.38 -26.63
N ILE A 17 -20.10 -5.10 -26.78
CA ILE A 17 -21.31 -4.52 -26.19
C ILE A 17 -22.55 -5.28 -26.66
N ASP A 18 -22.69 -5.47 -27.98
CA ASP A 18 -23.81 -6.17 -28.60
C ASP A 18 -23.89 -7.63 -28.14
N TYR A 19 -22.75 -8.31 -27.98
CA TYR A 19 -22.69 -9.70 -27.52
C TYR A 19 -23.22 -9.87 -26.08
N PHE A 20 -22.91 -8.91 -25.19
CA PHE A 20 -23.33 -8.98 -23.79
C PHE A 20 -24.72 -8.41 -23.54
N GLN A 21 -25.23 -7.52 -24.40
CA GLN A 21 -26.51 -6.84 -24.19
C GLN A 21 -27.71 -7.79 -23.95
N PRO A 22 -27.86 -8.95 -24.64
CA PRO A 22 -28.93 -9.90 -24.37
C PRO A 22 -28.90 -10.52 -22.96
N LEU A 23 -27.76 -10.42 -22.25
CA LEU A 23 -27.60 -10.89 -20.88
C LEU A 23 -27.98 -9.83 -19.84
N ASN A 24 -28.47 -8.67 -20.27
CA ASN A 24 -28.90 -7.60 -19.38
C ASN A 24 -30.09 -8.06 -18.50
N PRO A 25 -29.93 -8.15 -17.17
CA PRO A 25 -30.99 -8.62 -16.29
C PRO A 25 -32.05 -7.54 -16.00
N TYR A 26 -31.79 -6.29 -16.39
CA TYR A 26 -32.69 -5.17 -16.14
C TYR A 26 -33.79 -5.12 -17.21
N ASN A 27 -35.01 -4.85 -16.77
CA ASN A 27 -36.15 -4.60 -17.65
C ASN A 27 -36.22 -3.13 -18.13
N LEU A 28 -35.17 -2.36 -17.86
CA LEU A 28 -35.01 -0.98 -18.28
C LEU A 28 -34.25 -0.95 -19.60
N ASP A 29 -34.60 -0.02 -20.47
CA ASP A 29 -33.89 0.23 -21.73
C ASP A 29 -32.57 0.98 -21.43
N ILE A 30 -31.60 0.23 -20.92
CA ILE A 30 -30.25 0.69 -20.58
C ILE A 30 -29.22 -0.28 -21.13
N ASP A 31 -28.04 0.23 -21.50
CA ASP A 31 -26.94 -0.62 -21.94
C ASP A 31 -26.29 -1.33 -20.75
N LEU A 32 -25.99 -2.61 -20.91
CA LEU A 32 -25.26 -3.41 -19.91
C LEU A 32 -23.80 -2.98 -19.81
N LEU A 33 -23.20 -2.65 -20.94
CA LEU A 33 -21.85 -2.13 -21.08
C LEU A 33 -21.92 -0.81 -21.83
N LYS A 34 -21.17 0.19 -21.37
CA LYS A 34 -21.05 1.50 -22.02
C LYS A 34 -19.59 1.80 -22.32
N PRO A 35 -19.26 2.39 -23.47
CA PRO A 35 -17.95 2.95 -23.70
C PRO A 35 -17.78 4.20 -22.83
N GLU A 36 -16.67 4.29 -22.09
CA GLU A 36 -16.34 5.48 -21.27
C GLU A 36 -15.12 6.23 -21.82
N LYS A 37 -14.16 5.51 -22.42
CA LYS A 37 -12.84 6.04 -22.81
C LYS A 37 -12.47 5.51 -24.19
N GLU A 38 -13.07 6.12 -25.19
CA GLU A 38 -12.98 5.72 -26.59
C GLU A 38 -11.67 6.18 -27.24
N ASP A 39 -11.12 5.35 -28.13
CA ASP A 39 -9.95 5.65 -28.98
C ASP A 39 -8.73 6.20 -28.24
N MET A 40 -8.40 5.61 -27.08
CA MET A 40 -7.26 6.01 -26.28
C MET A 40 -6.11 4.99 -26.34
N TRP A 41 -4.88 5.50 -26.30
CA TRP A 41 -3.72 4.68 -25.98
C TRP A 41 -3.80 4.21 -24.53
N SER A 42 -3.32 3.00 -24.26
CA SER A 42 -3.23 2.45 -22.92
C SER A 42 -1.78 2.09 -22.59
N TYR A 43 -1.30 2.62 -21.47
CA TYR A 43 -0.02 2.22 -20.88
C TYR A 43 -0.27 1.67 -19.48
N GLY A 44 -0.01 0.37 -19.30
CA GLY A 44 -0.17 -0.31 -18.02
C GLY A 44 1.17 -0.80 -17.49
N ILE A 45 1.54 -0.36 -16.29
CA ILE A 45 2.72 -0.87 -15.57
C ILE A 45 2.35 -2.19 -14.88
N SER A 46 1.23 -2.17 -14.17
CA SER A 46 0.67 -3.34 -13.47
C SER A 46 -0.79 -3.09 -13.12
N SER A 47 -1.42 -4.09 -12.53
CA SER A 47 -2.79 -4.04 -12.04
C SER A 47 -3.03 -2.79 -11.19
N LYS A 48 -4.00 -1.96 -11.60
CA LYS A 48 -4.38 -0.67 -10.98
C LYS A 48 -3.32 0.45 -11.10
N ARG A 49 -2.30 0.27 -11.96
CA ARG A 49 -1.29 1.26 -12.33
C ARG A 49 -1.24 1.39 -13.84
N TYR A 50 -2.09 2.26 -14.37
CA TYR A 50 -2.21 2.47 -15.80
C TYR A 50 -2.64 3.90 -16.10
N ALA A 51 -2.33 4.35 -17.31
CA ALA A 51 -2.81 5.60 -17.88
C ALA A 51 -3.47 5.35 -19.24
N LEU A 52 -4.53 6.10 -19.51
CA LEU A 52 -5.15 6.23 -20.82
C LEU A 52 -4.91 7.66 -21.31
N TYR A 53 -4.46 7.80 -22.55
CA TYR A 53 -4.01 9.08 -23.09
C TYR A 53 -4.11 9.09 -24.62
N THR A 54 -4.02 10.27 -25.23
CA THR A 54 -3.71 10.42 -26.65
C THR A 54 -2.25 10.81 -26.82
N TYR A 55 -1.66 10.39 -27.94
CA TYR A 55 -0.27 10.66 -28.26
C TYR A 55 -0.16 11.06 -29.72
N GLU A 56 0.05 12.35 -29.96
CA GLU A 56 0.16 12.95 -31.29
C GLU A 56 1.27 14.00 -31.29
N ASN A 57 2.17 13.97 -32.28
CA ASN A 57 3.27 14.93 -32.40
C ASN A 57 4.12 15.06 -31.12
N GLU A 58 4.41 13.92 -30.45
CA GLU A 58 5.11 13.86 -29.16
C GLU A 58 4.38 14.52 -27.98
N GLU A 59 3.14 14.96 -28.17
CA GLU A 59 2.30 15.55 -27.14
C GLU A 59 1.42 14.47 -26.49
N ILE A 60 1.52 14.36 -25.17
CA ILE A 60 0.71 13.44 -24.36
C ILE A 60 -0.46 14.22 -23.77
N LYS A 61 -1.70 13.77 -24.00
CA LYS A 61 -2.89 14.38 -23.40
C LYS A 61 -3.73 13.35 -22.66
N PHE A 62 -4.12 13.71 -21.45
CA PHE A 62 -5.12 12.98 -20.68
C PHE A 62 -6.51 13.52 -20.98
N MET A 63 -7.55 12.72 -20.74
CA MET A 63 -8.94 13.20 -20.89
C MET A 63 -9.23 14.40 -19.99
N GLU A 64 -9.92 15.38 -20.55
CA GLU A 64 -10.48 16.51 -19.79
C GLU A 64 -11.77 16.09 -19.07
N GLY A 65 -11.99 16.62 -17.87
CA GLY A 65 -13.21 16.39 -17.09
C GLY A 65 -13.30 15.06 -16.35
N GLU A 66 -12.62 14.01 -16.82
CA GLU A 66 -12.54 12.71 -16.13
C GLU A 66 -11.11 12.17 -16.06
N ARG A 67 -10.74 11.63 -14.90
CA ARG A 67 -9.42 11.04 -14.69
C ARG A 67 -9.25 9.74 -15.50
N SER A 68 -8.31 9.79 -16.43
CA SER A 68 -7.96 8.71 -17.36
C SER A 68 -6.79 7.85 -16.90
N PHE A 69 -6.27 8.07 -15.68
CA PHE A 69 -5.15 7.32 -15.12
C PHE A 69 -5.39 6.87 -13.67
N LYS A 70 -4.73 5.78 -13.24
CA LYS A 70 -4.84 5.20 -11.90
C LYS A 70 -3.49 5.15 -11.20
N LEU A 71 -3.40 5.74 -10.02
CA LEU A 71 -2.18 5.87 -9.22
C LEU A 71 -2.15 4.93 -8.02
N HIS A 72 -2.61 3.68 -8.17
CA HIS A 72 -2.60 2.78 -7.02
C HIS A 72 -1.17 2.61 -6.47
N GLY A 73 -0.95 2.94 -5.20
CA GLY A 73 0.37 2.96 -4.60
C GLY A 73 1.07 4.32 -4.60
N LEU A 74 0.51 5.37 -5.22
CA LEU A 74 0.93 6.78 -5.01
C LEU A 74 -0.19 7.66 -4.45
N GLY A 75 -1.46 7.23 -4.52
CA GLY A 75 -2.60 8.01 -4.05
C GLY A 75 -2.63 8.33 -2.54
N HIS A 76 -1.78 7.68 -1.75
CA HIS A 76 -1.61 7.96 -0.32
C HIS A 76 -0.64 9.12 -0.05
N LEU A 77 0.12 9.57 -1.06
CA LEU A 77 1.03 10.69 -0.95
C LEU A 77 0.26 12.01 -0.95
N THR A 78 0.67 12.94 -0.11
CA THR A 78 0.26 14.34 -0.21
C THR A 78 0.90 14.99 -1.43
N ASN A 79 0.32 16.10 -1.91
CA ASN A 79 0.91 16.87 -3.00
C ASN A 79 2.37 17.24 -2.65
N PRO A 80 3.36 16.70 -3.39
CA PRO A 80 4.77 16.92 -3.06
C PRO A 80 5.30 18.25 -3.61
N PHE A 81 4.50 19.01 -4.36
CA PHE A 81 4.92 20.25 -5.00
C PHE A 81 4.65 21.47 -4.11
N PRO A 82 5.62 22.40 -3.97
CA PRO A 82 5.47 23.60 -3.13
C PRO A 82 4.40 24.60 -3.61
N LYS A 83 3.99 24.50 -4.88
CA LYS A 83 2.89 25.26 -5.47
C LYS A 83 1.77 24.30 -5.82
N ALA A 84 0.53 24.77 -5.74
CA ALA A 84 -0.66 24.03 -6.14
C ALA A 84 -0.61 23.70 -7.64
N VAL A 85 0.16 22.67 -8.02
CA VAL A 85 -0.07 21.95 -9.27
C VAL A 85 -1.44 21.31 -9.10
N ASP A 86 -2.40 21.77 -9.90
CA ASP A 86 -3.81 21.37 -9.77
C ASP A 86 -3.96 19.85 -9.82
N ASP A 87 -3.27 19.20 -10.76
CA ASP A 87 -3.16 17.74 -10.81
C ASP A 87 -1.69 17.28 -10.89
N TRP A 88 -1.01 17.32 -9.74
CA TRP A 88 0.36 16.79 -9.60
C TRP A 88 0.51 15.32 -10.02
N GLN A 89 -0.59 14.57 -10.03
CA GLN A 89 -0.59 13.16 -10.41
C GLN A 89 -0.55 13.00 -11.93
N ALA A 90 -1.18 13.91 -12.68
CA ALA A 90 -1.04 13.98 -14.12
C ALA A 90 0.42 14.28 -14.51
N GLU A 91 1.09 15.19 -13.80
CA GLU A 91 2.49 15.54 -14.08
C GLU A 91 3.43 14.34 -13.94
N ILE A 92 3.26 13.53 -12.88
CA ILE A 92 4.04 12.30 -12.71
C ILE A 92 3.75 11.29 -13.83
N TRP A 93 2.49 11.14 -14.23
CA TRP A 93 2.13 10.24 -15.33
C TRP A 93 2.70 10.70 -16.67
N GLU A 94 2.67 12.00 -16.94
CA GLU A 94 3.26 12.59 -18.14
C GLU A 94 4.76 12.27 -18.21
N ASP A 95 5.47 12.43 -17.09
CA ASP A 95 6.89 12.10 -16.99
C ASP A 95 7.16 10.59 -17.14
N ILE A 96 6.33 9.72 -16.57
CA ILE A 96 6.43 8.26 -16.76
C ILE A 96 6.24 7.90 -18.24
N LEU A 97 5.29 8.54 -18.93
CA LEU A 97 5.03 8.31 -20.35
C LEU A 97 6.17 8.86 -21.21
N LYS A 98 6.70 10.05 -20.91
CA LYS A 98 7.89 10.60 -21.57
C LYS A 98 9.10 9.67 -21.41
N LEU A 99 9.26 9.08 -20.23
CA LEU A 99 10.30 8.08 -19.97
C LEU A 99 10.08 6.82 -20.83
N HIS A 100 8.84 6.34 -20.92
CA HIS A 100 8.48 5.20 -21.77
C HIS A 100 8.80 5.42 -23.26
N TYR A 101 8.46 6.60 -23.79
CA TYR A 101 8.74 6.98 -25.17
C TYR A 101 10.21 7.39 -25.42
N GLY A 102 11.06 7.41 -24.38
CA GLY A 102 12.46 7.81 -24.49
C GLY A 102 12.68 9.30 -24.74
N ILE A 103 11.63 10.13 -24.54
CA ILE A 103 11.69 11.60 -24.62
C ILE A 103 12.57 12.14 -23.49
N ILE A 104 12.52 11.49 -22.33
CA ILE A 104 13.40 11.77 -21.17
C ILE A 104 14.07 10.48 -20.68
N LYS A 105 15.12 10.64 -19.88
CA LYS A 105 15.90 9.59 -19.24
C LYS A 105 15.61 9.53 -17.74
N PRO A 106 15.97 8.43 -17.04
CA PRO A 106 15.85 8.35 -15.59
C PRO A 106 16.56 9.49 -14.84
N THR A 107 17.69 9.97 -15.37
CA THR A 107 18.42 11.12 -14.80
C THR A 107 17.60 12.40 -14.80
N ASP A 108 16.74 12.61 -15.78
CA ASP A 108 15.87 13.80 -15.83
C ASP A 108 14.81 13.75 -14.71
N ILE A 109 14.28 12.57 -14.41
CA ILE A 109 13.40 12.32 -13.25
C ILE A 109 14.15 12.55 -11.94
N GLU A 110 15.38 12.04 -11.85
CA GLU A 110 16.24 12.21 -10.68
C GLU A 110 16.49 13.68 -10.36
N GLU A 111 16.84 14.47 -11.38
CA GLU A 111 17.12 15.89 -11.27
C GLU A 111 15.85 16.69 -10.92
N LYS A 112 14.76 16.49 -11.69
CA LYS A 112 13.48 17.21 -11.52
C LYS A 112 12.92 17.07 -10.11
N TYR A 113 13.02 15.88 -9.53
CA TYR A 113 12.40 15.55 -8.24
C TYR A 113 13.42 15.39 -7.09
N SER A 114 14.67 15.81 -7.30
CA SER A 114 15.78 15.65 -6.34
C SER A 114 15.54 16.28 -4.97
N SER A 115 14.79 17.39 -4.92
CA SER A 115 14.51 18.16 -3.70
C SER A 115 13.13 17.89 -3.09
N LEU A 116 12.36 16.96 -3.67
CA LEU A 116 11.01 16.60 -3.25
C LEU A 116 10.99 15.24 -2.56
N PHE A 117 10.09 15.07 -1.60
CA PHE A 117 10.00 13.89 -0.74
C PHE A 117 8.60 13.30 -0.75
N ALA A 118 8.54 11.97 -0.64
CA ALA A 118 7.31 11.25 -0.42
C ALA A 118 6.85 11.48 1.04
N VAL A 119 5.66 12.06 1.19
CA VAL A 119 5.03 12.33 2.49
C VAL A 119 3.57 11.92 2.39
N SER A 120 3.03 11.36 3.46
CA SER A 120 1.61 11.01 3.59
C SER A 120 0.95 11.80 4.70
N ARG A 121 -0.38 11.86 4.64
CA ARG A 121 -1.22 12.40 5.72
C ARG A 121 -1.72 11.24 6.57
N LEU A 122 -1.46 11.32 7.86
CA LEU A 122 -1.90 10.35 8.86
C LEU A 122 -2.92 11.01 9.81
N THR A 123 -4.03 10.33 10.09
CA THR A 123 -4.98 10.76 11.12
C THR A 123 -4.51 10.26 12.49
N VAL A 124 -4.53 11.12 13.51
CA VAL A 124 -4.24 10.74 14.90
C VAL A 124 -5.47 10.06 15.51
N SER A 125 -5.76 8.84 15.04
CA SER A 125 -6.94 8.05 15.46
C SER A 125 -6.67 7.18 16.70
N THR A 126 -5.40 6.88 17.01
CA THR A 126 -5.03 6.02 18.14
C THR A 126 -4.30 6.76 19.26
N SER A 127 -4.45 6.26 20.49
CA SER A 127 -3.73 6.81 21.66
C SER A 127 -2.21 6.65 21.54
N ASN A 128 -1.73 5.66 20.77
CA ASN A 128 -0.31 5.42 20.56
C ASN A 128 0.32 6.53 19.71
N VAL A 129 -0.34 6.92 18.61
CA VAL A 129 0.08 8.06 17.79
C VAL A 129 0.00 9.35 18.61
N LEU A 130 -1.10 9.60 19.32
CA LEU A 130 -1.26 10.81 20.15
C LEU A 130 -0.16 10.98 21.20
N LYS A 131 0.25 9.88 21.86
CA LYS A 131 1.33 9.90 22.87
C LYS A 131 2.65 10.42 22.32
N ARG A 132 2.93 10.26 21.02
CA ARG A 132 4.16 10.77 20.39
C ARG A 132 4.25 12.28 20.43
N PHE A 133 3.12 12.97 20.40
CA PHE A 133 3.06 14.42 20.45
C PHE A 133 3.02 14.99 21.87
N LYS A 134 3.11 14.16 22.93
CA LYS A 134 3.02 14.64 24.32
C LYS A 134 4.07 15.72 24.63
N LYS A 135 5.32 15.53 24.19
CA LYS A 135 6.41 16.50 24.38
C LYS A 135 6.16 17.81 23.60
N ILE A 136 5.61 17.72 22.39
CA ILE A 136 5.28 18.89 21.57
C ILE A 136 4.10 19.69 22.16
N ASN A 137 3.11 18.98 22.72
CA ASN A 137 1.95 19.59 23.34
C ASN A 137 2.25 20.22 24.72
N GLU A 138 3.36 19.84 25.36
CA GLU A 138 3.73 20.31 26.69
C GLU A 138 3.95 21.83 26.68
N GLY A 139 3.29 22.53 27.61
CA GLY A 139 3.34 24.00 27.70
C GLY A 139 2.56 24.76 26.62
N GLN A 140 1.97 24.09 25.63
CA GLN A 140 1.15 24.73 24.61
C GLN A 140 -0.29 24.94 25.12
N PRO A 141 -0.95 26.07 24.77
CA PRO A 141 -2.38 26.24 25.05
C PRO A 141 -3.20 25.18 24.31
N TRP A 142 -4.35 24.80 24.86
CA TRP A 142 -5.22 23.76 24.28
C TRP A 142 -5.55 24.00 22.79
N SER A 143 -5.65 25.25 22.35
CA SER A 143 -5.91 25.60 20.94
C SER A 143 -4.77 25.23 19.98
N ARG A 144 -3.55 25.06 20.48
CA ARG A 144 -2.34 24.73 19.70
C ARG A 144 -1.84 23.30 19.89
N GLN A 145 -2.48 22.52 20.75
CA GLN A 145 -2.14 21.11 20.94
C GLN A 145 -2.69 20.25 19.80
N ILE A 146 -1.94 19.22 19.44
CA ILE A 146 -2.39 18.13 18.58
C ILE A 146 -3.34 17.23 19.40
N LYS A 147 -4.54 17.00 18.87
CA LYS A 147 -5.64 16.29 19.55
C LYS A 147 -5.99 15.01 18.78
N PRO A 148 -6.77 14.10 19.39
CA PRO A 148 -7.42 13.03 18.65
C PRO A 148 -8.12 13.56 17.40
N PHE A 149 -8.03 12.81 16.30
CA PHE A 149 -8.62 13.12 15.00
C PHE A 149 -8.03 14.34 14.27
N ASN A 150 -6.96 14.96 14.78
CA ASN A 150 -6.14 15.83 13.95
C ASN A 150 -5.34 15.03 12.92
N PHE A 151 -4.79 15.73 11.93
CA PHE A 151 -3.85 15.16 10.99
C PHE A 151 -2.41 15.42 11.43
N CYS A 152 -1.50 14.61 10.90
CA CYS A 152 -0.06 14.78 10.97
C CYS A 152 0.57 14.35 9.64
N ASN A 153 1.80 14.81 9.39
CA ASN A 153 2.57 14.40 8.22
C ASN A 153 3.51 13.26 8.62
N VAL A 154 3.61 12.25 7.76
CA VAL A 154 4.48 11.09 7.95
C VAL A 154 5.35 10.89 6.72
N GLY A 155 6.67 10.77 6.94
CA GLY A 155 7.64 10.43 5.91
C GLY A 155 7.80 8.92 5.77
N PHE A 156 8.31 8.48 4.62
CA PHE A 156 8.71 7.08 4.42
C PHE A 156 10.18 6.89 4.74
N GLN A 157 10.50 5.80 5.44
CA GLN A 157 11.85 5.47 5.87
C GLN A 157 12.83 5.25 4.71
N VAL A 158 14.09 5.62 4.95
CA VAL A 158 15.25 5.24 4.13
C VAL A 158 16.34 4.57 4.97
N ILE A 159 16.44 4.95 6.25
CA ILE A 159 17.49 4.52 7.18
C ILE A 159 16.87 3.71 8.32
N GLU A 160 17.65 2.74 8.80
CA GLU A 160 17.36 1.97 10.01
C GLU A 160 18.32 2.37 11.14
N ASP A 161 17.80 2.41 12.37
CA ASP A 161 18.55 2.65 13.60
C ASP A 161 18.35 1.43 14.50
N ASP A 162 19.44 0.76 14.88
CA ASP A 162 19.41 -0.51 15.64
C ASP A 162 18.48 -1.58 15.03
N GLY A 163 18.50 -1.70 13.69
CA GLY A 163 17.66 -2.64 12.94
C GLY A 163 16.16 -2.31 12.93
N LYS A 164 15.77 -1.08 13.31
CA LYS A 164 14.39 -0.59 13.21
C LYS A 164 14.30 0.58 12.24
N PRO A 165 13.32 0.58 11.33
CA PRO A 165 13.14 1.68 10.37
C PRO A 165 12.75 2.95 11.11
N ILE A 166 13.46 4.06 10.89
CA ILE A 166 13.05 5.36 11.42
C ILE A 166 11.78 5.82 10.71
N LYS A 167 10.77 6.24 11.46
CA LYS A 167 9.46 6.63 10.92
C LYS A 167 9.19 8.11 11.21
N PRO A 168 9.55 9.04 10.30
CA PRO A 168 9.43 10.46 10.54
C PRO A 168 7.97 10.89 10.70
N LEU A 169 7.67 11.56 11.81
CA LEU A 169 6.34 12.05 12.15
C LEU A 169 6.43 13.52 12.56
N ALA A 170 5.59 14.38 11.98
CA ALA A 170 5.56 15.80 12.32
C ALA A 170 4.13 16.34 12.43
N PRO A 171 3.92 17.47 13.13
CA PRO A 171 2.68 18.21 13.09
C PRO A 171 2.22 18.48 11.66
N PHE A 172 0.90 18.57 11.47
CA PHE A 172 0.37 18.83 10.13
C PHE A 172 0.82 20.19 9.58
N SER A 173 1.26 20.18 8.33
CA SER A 173 1.61 21.34 7.52
C SER A 173 0.87 21.30 6.18
N ASN A 174 0.43 22.46 5.70
CA ASN A 174 -0.10 22.63 4.34
C ASN A 174 1.01 22.62 3.27
N ASP A 175 2.26 22.55 3.69
CA ASP A 175 3.43 22.33 2.85
C ASP A 175 4.15 21.06 3.35
N PRO A 176 3.60 19.86 3.06
CA PRO A 176 4.13 18.59 3.54
C PRO A 176 5.61 18.36 3.27
N PRO A 177 6.18 18.70 2.09
CA PRO A 177 7.60 18.53 1.81
C PRO A 177 8.55 19.20 2.81
N LYS A 178 8.12 20.28 3.49
CA LYS A 178 8.93 20.95 4.52
C LYS A 178 9.36 20.05 5.66
N ILE A 179 8.59 18.99 5.95
CA ILE A 179 8.91 18.03 7.00
C ILE A 179 10.33 17.47 6.88
N ALA A 180 10.86 17.32 5.66
CA ALA A 180 12.19 16.76 5.43
C ALA A 180 13.33 17.69 5.90
N TYR A 181 13.04 18.99 6.03
CA TYR A 181 14.02 20.02 6.40
C TYR A 181 13.89 20.47 7.87
N GLU A 182 12.81 20.08 8.54
CA GLU A 182 12.48 20.47 9.92
C GLU A 182 12.73 19.32 10.92
N PRO A 183 12.84 19.61 12.23
CA PRO A 183 12.86 18.56 13.25
C PRO A 183 11.57 17.74 13.24
N PHE A 184 11.70 16.42 13.31
CA PHE A 184 10.59 15.47 13.32
C PHE A 184 10.73 14.48 14.48
N ILE A 185 9.62 13.82 14.84
CA ILE A 185 9.60 12.75 15.83
C ILE A 185 9.81 11.41 15.11
N ASP A 186 10.75 10.57 15.55
CA ASP A 186 10.73 9.16 15.17
C ASP A 186 9.57 8.45 15.89
N TYR A 187 8.60 7.92 15.14
CA TYR A 187 7.43 7.27 15.71
C TYR A 187 7.78 6.06 16.58
N ASN A 188 8.89 5.35 16.34
CA ASN A 188 9.23 4.17 17.14
C ASN A 188 9.74 4.56 18.54
N THR A 189 10.68 5.51 18.60
CA THR A 189 11.39 5.88 19.83
C THR A 189 10.76 7.09 20.54
N GLY A 190 10.15 8.02 19.80
CA GLY A 190 9.72 9.32 20.30
C GLY A 190 10.86 10.34 20.45
N GLU A 191 12.03 10.04 19.88
CA GLU A 191 13.16 10.98 19.77
C GLU A 191 12.90 12.02 18.69
N ILE A 192 13.47 13.22 18.90
CA ILE A 192 13.46 14.26 17.87
C ILE A 192 14.72 14.08 17.04
N LYS A 193 14.56 13.91 15.72
CA LYS A 193 15.63 13.81 14.74
C LYS A 193 15.42 14.88 13.66
N GLN A 194 16.44 15.12 12.84
CA GLN A 194 16.39 16.08 11.73
C GLN A 194 17.34 15.59 10.64
N GLY A 195 16.96 15.78 9.37
CA GLY A 195 17.78 15.42 8.22
C GLY A 195 16.93 14.89 7.07
N VAL A 196 17.28 15.27 5.84
CA VAL A 196 16.59 14.82 4.63
C VAL A 196 16.86 13.35 4.32
N GLU A 197 17.98 12.81 4.81
CA GLU A 197 18.41 11.43 4.62
C GLU A 197 17.45 10.39 5.21
N TYR A 198 16.55 10.81 6.12
CA TYR A 198 15.53 9.94 6.71
C TYR A 198 14.28 9.82 5.84
N PHE A 199 14.14 10.66 4.80
CA PHE A 199 12.96 10.73 3.96
C PHE A 199 13.21 10.13 2.59
N LYS A 200 12.26 9.31 2.13
CA LYS A 200 12.29 8.79 0.76
C LYS A 200 12.03 9.92 -0.23
N SER A 201 12.96 10.12 -1.15
CA SER A 201 12.83 11.09 -2.23
C SER A 201 11.71 10.70 -3.21
N LEU A 202 11.14 11.72 -3.86
CA LEU A 202 10.05 11.52 -4.82
C LEU A 202 10.57 10.85 -6.10
N ASN A 203 11.76 11.21 -6.61
CA ASN A 203 12.37 10.56 -7.78
C ASN A 203 12.42 9.02 -7.63
N ARG A 204 12.93 8.53 -6.51
CA ARG A 204 13.03 7.10 -6.20
C ARG A 204 11.65 6.46 -6.13
N THR A 205 10.67 7.18 -5.59
CA THR A 205 9.30 6.70 -5.50
C THR A 205 8.65 6.58 -6.89
N ILE A 206 8.86 7.54 -7.78
CA ILE A 206 8.36 7.52 -9.17
C ILE A 206 9.04 6.41 -9.97
N LEU A 207 10.37 6.28 -9.91
CA LEU A 207 11.11 5.25 -10.64
C LEU A 207 10.72 3.83 -10.17
N GLN A 208 10.58 3.62 -8.87
CA GLN A 208 10.09 2.34 -8.32
C GLN A 208 8.62 2.07 -8.69
N TYR A 209 7.82 3.12 -8.84
CA TYR A 209 6.44 2.99 -9.30
C TYR A 209 6.39 2.58 -10.78
N ALA A 210 7.21 3.20 -11.63
CA ALA A 210 7.33 2.90 -13.05
C ALA A 210 7.86 1.49 -13.33
N ASP A 211 8.76 1.00 -12.47
CA ASP A 211 9.34 -0.35 -12.54
C ASP A 211 8.58 -1.39 -11.68
N HIS A 212 7.36 -1.07 -11.24
CA HIS A 212 6.63 -1.98 -10.36
C HIS A 212 6.24 -3.27 -11.12
N PRO A 213 6.64 -4.46 -10.63
CA PRO A 213 6.36 -5.73 -11.31
C PRO A 213 4.86 -6.07 -11.35
N GLU A 214 4.42 -6.74 -12.40
CA GLU A 214 3.11 -7.38 -12.48
C GLU A 214 3.20 -8.83 -12.00
N TYR A 215 2.47 -9.15 -10.93
CA TYR A 215 2.51 -10.47 -10.30
C TYR A 215 1.34 -11.38 -10.72
N LYS A 216 0.23 -10.81 -11.20
CA LYS A 216 -0.97 -11.56 -11.57
C LYS A 216 -0.87 -12.20 -12.95
N TYR A 217 0.08 -11.76 -13.77
CA TYR A 217 0.24 -12.23 -15.14
C TYR A 217 1.67 -12.73 -15.38
N GLU A 218 1.81 -13.56 -16.40
CA GLU A 218 3.08 -14.10 -16.92
C GLU A 218 3.51 -13.31 -18.15
N GLY A 219 4.76 -12.87 -18.15
CA GLY A 219 5.34 -11.99 -19.18
C GLY A 219 5.69 -10.61 -18.62
N ASN A 220 6.34 -9.81 -19.47
CA ASN A 220 6.76 -8.45 -19.13
C ASN A 220 6.08 -7.39 -20.01
N ILE A 221 5.77 -7.71 -21.28
CA ILE A 221 5.23 -6.78 -22.28
C ILE A 221 4.23 -7.52 -23.18
N GLY A 222 3.16 -6.82 -23.60
CA GLY A 222 2.20 -7.32 -24.60
C GLY A 222 1.05 -8.11 -24.00
N GLN A 223 0.52 -9.06 -24.78
CA GLN A 223 -0.58 -9.92 -24.32
C GLN A 223 -0.06 -10.93 -23.30
N MET A 224 -0.36 -10.68 -22.02
CA MET A 224 0.08 -11.54 -20.91
C MET A 224 -0.99 -12.55 -20.52
N LYS A 225 -0.56 -13.74 -20.12
CA LYS A 225 -1.45 -14.79 -19.60
C LYS A 225 -1.59 -14.65 -18.09
N ARG A 226 -2.73 -15.00 -17.52
CA ARG A 226 -2.91 -14.98 -16.08
C ARG A 226 -2.00 -16.04 -15.45
N ARG A 227 -1.22 -15.65 -14.44
CA ARG A 227 -0.30 -16.55 -13.75
C ARG A 227 -1.10 -17.63 -13.02
N HIS A 228 -0.70 -18.89 -13.21
CA HIS A 228 -1.24 -19.99 -12.42
C HIS A 228 -0.53 -20.04 -11.06
N ILE A 229 -1.31 -20.00 -9.99
CA ILE A 229 -0.81 -20.12 -8.61
C ILE A 229 -1.34 -21.40 -7.99
N HIS A 230 -0.47 -22.13 -7.29
CA HIS A 230 -0.86 -23.18 -6.38
C HIS A 230 -0.89 -22.58 -4.97
N ALA A 231 -2.02 -22.67 -4.29
CA ALA A 231 -2.15 -22.14 -2.94
C ALA A 231 -1.77 -23.23 -1.93
N ASP A 232 -0.61 -23.05 -1.27
CA ASP A 232 -0.14 -23.98 -0.25
C ASP A 232 -0.87 -23.78 1.09
N SER A 233 -1.25 -22.54 1.41
CA SER A 233 -2.01 -22.19 2.61
C SER A 233 -2.89 -20.96 2.37
N VAL A 234 -3.88 -20.77 3.25
CA VAL A 234 -4.76 -19.59 3.21
C VAL A 234 -4.55 -18.77 4.47
N VAL A 235 -4.03 -17.57 4.29
CA VAL A 235 -3.94 -16.58 5.36
C VAL A 235 -5.12 -15.62 5.23
N LEU A 236 -5.95 -15.57 6.26
CA LEU A 236 -7.06 -14.62 6.31
C LEU A 236 -6.50 -13.23 6.63
N ILE A 237 -6.69 -12.30 5.71
CA ILE A 237 -6.39 -10.87 5.88
C ILE A 237 -7.72 -10.12 5.94
N GLY A 238 -7.99 -9.49 7.09
CA GLY A 238 -9.22 -8.73 7.29
C GLY A 238 -9.18 -7.43 6.49
N LYS A 239 -10.17 -7.22 5.62
CA LYS A 239 -10.39 -5.92 4.97
C LYS A 239 -10.89 -4.85 5.94
N GLU A 240 -11.45 -5.26 7.09
CA GLU A 240 -11.93 -4.39 8.18
C GLU A 240 -10.93 -4.36 9.34
N ALA A 241 -9.64 -4.21 9.00
CA ALA A 241 -8.60 -3.98 9.99
C ALA A 241 -8.86 -2.67 10.76
N ASN A 242 -8.89 -2.73 12.09
CA ASN A 242 -9.00 -1.53 12.96
C ASN A 242 -7.83 -0.53 12.79
N ASN A 243 -6.82 -0.87 11.99
CA ASN A 243 -5.57 -0.12 11.83
C ASN A 243 -5.31 0.31 10.38
N ILE A 244 -6.32 0.36 9.50
CA ILE A 244 -6.13 0.87 8.11
C ILE A 244 -5.52 2.27 8.13
N ASP A 245 -5.95 3.11 9.07
CA ASP A 245 -5.42 4.45 9.24
C ASP A 245 -3.93 4.47 9.59
N ASP A 246 -3.42 3.42 10.27
CA ASP A 246 -2.01 3.30 10.68
C ASP A 246 -1.13 2.67 9.58
N GLN A 247 -1.66 2.37 8.39
CA GLN A 247 -0.86 1.84 7.25
C GLN A 247 0.41 2.65 6.93
N PRO A 248 0.41 4.00 6.96
CA PRO A 248 1.63 4.76 6.76
C PRO A 248 2.72 4.47 7.80
N LEU A 249 2.34 3.96 8.98
CA LEU A 249 3.25 3.56 10.04
C LEU A 249 3.67 2.09 9.92
N ASP A 250 2.86 1.19 9.38
CA ASP A 250 3.16 -0.24 9.26
C ASP A 250 3.29 -0.70 7.80
N ILE A 251 4.47 -0.44 7.24
CA ILE A 251 4.76 -0.68 5.81
C ILE A 251 5.10 -2.15 5.51
N TYR A 252 5.38 -2.97 6.53
CA TYR A 252 5.92 -4.33 6.36
C TYR A 252 4.96 -5.49 6.65
N GLN A 253 3.77 -5.25 7.23
CA GLN A 253 2.91 -6.35 7.63
C GLN A 253 1.47 -6.13 7.18
N ALA A 254 1.00 -7.01 6.29
CA ALA A 254 -0.42 -7.26 6.20
C ALA A 254 -0.91 -7.75 7.57
N GLN A 255 -2.07 -7.27 8.03
CA GLN A 255 -2.65 -7.79 9.26
C GLN A 255 -3.11 -9.22 9.02
N VAL A 256 -2.29 -10.17 9.48
CA VAL A 256 -2.57 -11.60 9.41
C VAL A 256 -3.50 -11.99 10.54
N PHE A 257 -4.66 -12.53 10.19
CA PHE A 257 -5.55 -13.19 11.14
C PHE A 257 -5.17 -14.66 11.17
N ILE A 258 -4.51 -15.05 12.27
CA ILE A 258 -4.25 -16.45 12.54
C ILE A 258 -5.57 -17.09 12.94
N ASN A 259 -6.00 -18.12 12.19
CA ASN A 259 -7.13 -18.94 12.58
C ASN A 259 -6.77 -19.72 13.86
N LYS A 260 -7.12 -19.16 15.00
CA LYS A 260 -6.78 -19.69 16.32
C LYS A 260 -7.27 -21.13 16.49
N GLN A 261 -8.44 -21.47 15.94
CA GLN A 261 -8.98 -22.82 16.02
C GLN A 261 -8.12 -23.81 15.23
N GLU A 262 -7.74 -23.45 14.00
CA GLU A 262 -6.87 -24.29 13.17
C GLU A 262 -5.50 -24.55 13.84
N ILE A 263 -4.90 -23.54 14.45
CA ILE A 263 -3.65 -23.72 15.21
C ILE A 263 -3.86 -24.65 16.42
N MET A 264 -4.96 -24.51 17.15
CA MET A 264 -5.27 -25.42 18.25
C MET A 264 -5.43 -26.86 17.75
N ASP A 265 -6.14 -27.06 16.64
CA ASP A 265 -6.35 -28.37 16.04
C ASP A 265 -5.01 -29.00 15.59
N LYS A 266 -4.14 -28.21 14.95
CA LYS A 266 -2.78 -28.65 14.56
C LYS A 266 -1.93 -29.01 15.79
N ILE A 267 -1.94 -28.20 16.85
CA ILE A 267 -1.23 -28.50 18.10
C ILE A 267 -1.74 -29.80 18.74
N MET A 268 -3.05 -30.06 18.66
CA MET A 268 -3.67 -31.28 19.18
C MET A 268 -3.30 -32.54 18.39
N GLN A 269 -2.92 -32.39 17.11
CA GLN A 269 -2.46 -33.48 16.25
C GLN A 269 -0.95 -33.77 16.38
N LEU A 270 -0.16 -32.86 16.97
CA LEU A 270 1.27 -33.06 17.17
C LEU A 270 1.57 -34.24 18.11
N ASP A 271 2.44 -35.14 17.65
CA ASP A 271 3.16 -36.08 18.50
C ASP A 271 4.49 -35.49 19.00
N VAL A 272 5.24 -36.28 19.77
CA VAL A 272 6.52 -35.81 20.36
C VAL A 272 7.60 -35.58 19.32
N GLU A 273 7.58 -36.32 18.22
CA GLU A 273 8.59 -36.24 17.17
C GLU A 273 8.34 -35.03 16.28
N MET A 274 7.11 -34.84 15.80
CA MET A 274 6.66 -33.64 15.10
C MET A 274 6.74 -32.40 15.99
N GLY A 275 6.45 -32.54 17.28
CA GLY A 275 6.63 -31.46 18.25
C GLY A 275 8.06 -30.92 18.28
N ARG A 276 9.06 -31.79 18.13
CA ARG A 276 10.48 -31.38 18.09
C ARG A 276 10.82 -30.66 16.80
N THR A 277 10.28 -31.06 15.65
CA THR A 277 10.55 -30.40 14.36
C THR A 277 10.03 -28.96 14.35
N VAL A 278 8.92 -28.69 15.04
CA VAL A 278 8.38 -27.33 15.21
C VAL A 278 8.96 -26.56 16.40
N GLY A 279 9.98 -27.11 17.09
CA GLY A 279 10.74 -26.40 18.14
C GLY A 279 10.27 -26.63 19.59
N ILE A 280 9.41 -27.63 19.84
CA ILE A 280 9.04 -28.05 21.19
C ILE A 280 10.03 -29.12 21.66
N ALA A 281 11.09 -28.68 22.35
CA ALA A 281 12.17 -29.57 22.78
C ALA A 281 11.74 -30.67 23.77
N TYR A 282 10.75 -30.39 24.62
CA TYR A 282 10.36 -31.27 25.73
C TYR A 282 8.93 -31.78 25.59
N ARG A 283 8.74 -33.09 25.74
CA ARG A 283 7.43 -33.76 25.77
C ARG A 283 6.48 -33.16 26.80
N GLY A 284 7.00 -32.79 27.98
CA GLY A 284 6.20 -32.16 29.03
C GLY A 284 5.62 -30.81 28.62
N THR A 285 6.34 -30.05 27.79
CA THR A 285 5.87 -28.76 27.26
C THR A 285 4.73 -28.95 26.28
N LEU A 286 4.86 -29.89 25.34
CA LEU A 286 3.78 -30.23 24.39
C LEU A 286 2.51 -30.65 25.15
N LYS A 287 2.66 -31.59 26.10
CA LYS A 287 1.54 -32.08 26.92
C LYS A 287 0.86 -30.95 27.67
N ARG A 288 1.61 -30.03 28.29
CA ARG A 288 1.05 -28.89 29.02
C ARG A 288 0.23 -27.96 28.11
N ILE A 289 0.69 -27.75 26.87
CA ILE A 289 -0.04 -26.91 25.90
C ILE A 289 -1.34 -27.61 25.47
N GLN A 290 -1.27 -28.90 25.14
CA GLN A 290 -2.45 -29.70 24.76
C GLN A 290 -3.47 -29.82 25.90
N ASP A 291 -3.00 -30.06 27.13
CA ASP A 291 -3.87 -30.14 28.30
C ASP A 291 -4.55 -28.79 28.57
N LYS A 292 -3.83 -27.68 28.36
CA LYS A 292 -4.42 -26.34 28.46
C LYS A 292 -5.52 -26.12 27.42
N ILE A 293 -5.27 -26.48 26.15
CA ILE A 293 -6.29 -26.42 25.09
C ILE A 293 -7.53 -27.23 25.49
N LYS A 294 -7.35 -28.47 25.96
CA LYS A 294 -8.46 -29.34 26.39
C LYS A 294 -9.26 -28.78 27.56
N GLN A 295 -8.58 -28.13 28.52
CA GLN A 295 -9.22 -27.63 29.74
C GLN A 295 -9.93 -26.30 29.52
N THR A 296 -9.31 -25.36 28.82
CA THR A 296 -9.83 -23.99 28.68
C THR A 296 -10.50 -23.73 27.33
N GLY A 297 -10.36 -24.63 26.36
CA GLY A 297 -10.77 -24.40 24.97
C GLY A 297 -10.02 -23.24 24.32
N ASP A 298 -8.87 -22.85 24.88
CA ASP A 298 -8.21 -21.59 24.50
C ASP A 298 -6.69 -21.58 24.73
N ILE A 299 -5.98 -20.76 23.95
CA ILE A 299 -4.53 -20.51 24.08
C ILE A 299 -4.17 -19.04 23.90
N ASN A 300 -3.11 -18.58 24.57
CA ASN A 300 -2.61 -17.23 24.37
C ASN A 300 -1.53 -17.22 23.26
N LEU A 301 -1.92 -16.81 22.05
CA LEU A 301 -1.01 -16.68 20.91
C LEU A 301 -0.09 -15.45 20.99
N ASN A 302 -0.31 -14.49 21.90
CA ASN A 302 0.53 -13.27 21.97
C ASN A 302 1.91 -13.51 22.59
N ALA A 303 2.08 -14.61 23.32
CA ALA A 303 3.37 -15.00 23.88
C ALA A 303 4.35 -15.33 22.73
N ARG A 304 5.59 -14.81 22.81
CA ARG A 304 6.62 -14.97 21.76
C ARG A 304 6.77 -16.42 21.29
N PHE A 305 6.90 -17.36 22.23
CA PHE A 305 6.99 -18.79 21.93
C PHE A 305 5.77 -19.32 21.17
N MET A 306 4.55 -18.88 21.51
CA MET A 306 3.34 -19.32 20.83
C MET A 306 3.18 -18.72 19.44
N ARG A 307 3.71 -17.51 19.19
CA ARG A 307 3.80 -16.94 17.84
C ARG A 307 4.75 -17.73 16.96
N GLU A 308 5.97 -17.97 17.44
CA GLU A 308 6.98 -18.75 16.72
C GLU A 308 6.48 -20.19 16.44
N LEU A 309 5.72 -20.78 17.36
CA LEU A 309 5.08 -22.09 17.15
C LEU A 309 3.96 -22.02 16.11
N ALA A 310 3.09 -21.01 16.17
CA ALA A 310 2.02 -20.83 15.19
C ALA A 310 2.58 -20.60 13.78
N ASP A 311 3.64 -19.81 13.64
CA ASP A 311 4.31 -19.54 12.36
C ASP A 311 4.89 -20.81 11.72
N LYS A 312 5.33 -21.78 12.53
CA LYS A 312 5.84 -23.08 12.04
C LYS A 312 4.74 -24.10 11.74
N LEU A 313 3.51 -23.83 12.19
CA LEU A 313 2.34 -24.68 11.97
C LEU A 313 1.44 -24.15 10.84
N MET A 314 1.65 -22.92 10.39
CA MET A 314 1.04 -22.35 9.19
C MET A 314 1.81 -22.80 7.94
#